data_AF-A0A9W7D2E5-F1
#
_entry.id   AF-A0A9W7D2E5-F1
#
_cell.length_a   1.000
_cell.length_b   1.000
_cell.length_c   1.000
_cell.angle_alpha   90.00
_cell.angle_beta   90.00
_cell.angle_gamma   90.00
#
_symmetry.space_group_name_H-M   'P 1'
#
loop_
_entity.id
_entity.type
_entity.pdbx_description
1 polymer ?
#
loop_
_entity_poly.entity_id
_entity_poly.type
_entity_poly.pdbx_seq_one_letter_code
_entity_poly.pdbx_strand_id
1 'polypeptide(L)'
;MMRKSMLDVTQRATQSQALKKITAGYELLPPSEQGVRYILWAADAAHAKPRPAERKDEQPKASRDPFAKEHLEHDLFVTQLHGTHNLVLNKFNVVDEHVVLPTIEFAPQEQPLDAADFRAMWTAMQGLDAFAFFNCGFESGARYGW
;
A
#
# COMPACT_ATOMS: atom_id res chain seq x y z
N MET A 1 1.52 -16.48 -13.12
CA MET A 1 0.07 -16.20 -12.97
C MET A 1 -0.19 -14.96 -12.13
N MET A 2 0.48 -14.78 -10.97
CA MET A 2 0.28 -13.62 -10.08
C MET A 2 0.49 -12.27 -10.77
N ARG A 3 1.61 -12.07 -11.49
CA ARG A 3 1.87 -10.85 -12.27
C ARG A 3 0.73 -10.49 -13.23
N LYS A 4 0.19 -11.47 -13.95
CA LYS A 4 -0.95 -11.25 -14.85
C LYS A 4 -2.20 -10.81 -14.08
N SER A 5 -2.53 -11.49 -12.98
CA SER A 5 -3.67 -11.10 -12.12
C SER A 5 -3.53 -9.65 -11.65
N MET A 6 -2.34 -9.27 -11.18
CA MET A 6 -2.06 -7.90 -10.72
C MET A 6 -2.28 -6.87 -11.84
N LEU A 7 -1.82 -7.16 -13.07
CA LEU A 7 -2.04 -6.26 -14.23
C LEU A 7 -3.53 -6.16 -14.59
N ASP A 8 -4.26 -7.28 -14.61
CA ASP A 8 -5.70 -7.30 -14.89
C ASP A 8 -6.49 -6.50 -13.82
N VAL A 9 -6.10 -6.63 -12.56
CA VAL A 9 -6.67 -5.89 -11.42
C VAL A 9 -6.33 -4.40 -11.53
N THR A 10 -5.10 -4.05 -11.91
CA THR A 10 -4.68 -2.65 -12.11
C THR A 10 -5.50 -1.98 -13.20
N GLN A 11 -5.73 -2.68 -14.31
CA GLN A 11 -6.58 -2.19 -15.39
C GLN A 11 -8.03 -1.99 -14.92
N ARG A 12 -8.62 -2.99 -14.26
CA ARG A 12 -9.99 -2.88 -13.73
C ARG A 12 -10.13 -1.75 -12.71
N ALA A 13 -9.23 -1.66 -11.73
CA ALA A 13 -9.27 -0.63 -10.69
C ALA A 13 -9.08 0.77 -11.24
N THR A 14 -8.32 0.92 -12.33
CA THR A 14 -8.19 2.18 -13.06
C THR A 14 -9.52 2.53 -13.75
N GLN A 15 -10.13 1.57 -14.45
CA GLN A 15 -11.40 1.76 -15.15
C GLN A 15 -12.57 2.09 -14.21
N SER A 16 -12.65 1.43 -13.06
CA SER A 16 -13.67 1.70 -12.04
C SER A 16 -13.36 2.91 -11.16
N GLN A 17 -12.19 3.53 -11.37
CA GLN A 17 -11.67 4.61 -10.55
C GLN A 17 -11.48 4.24 -9.07
N ALA A 18 -11.44 2.95 -8.72
CA ALA A 18 -11.07 2.49 -7.40
C ALA A 18 -9.61 2.87 -7.09
N LEU A 19 -8.72 2.73 -8.07
CA LEU A 19 -7.33 3.18 -7.99
C LEU A 19 -7.25 4.71 -8.13
N LYS A 20 -6.65 5.37 -7.15
CA LYS A 20 -6.41 6.81 -7.07
C LYS A 20 -4.91 7.09 -7.17
N LYS A 21 -4.33 6.79 -8.34
CA LYS A 21 -2.90 6.98 -8.61
C LYS A 21 -2.50 8.44 -8.38
N ILE A 22 -1.46 8.63 -7.57
CA ILE A 22 -0.82 9.93 -7.36
C ILE A 22 0.23 10.08 -8.45
N THR A 23 0.07 11.11 -9.28
CA THR A 23 1.06 11.42 -10.31
C THR A 23 2.29 12.03 -9.64
N ALA A 24 3.46 11.45 -9.91
CA ALA A 24 4.74 11.92 -9.41
C ALA A 24 5.81 11.77 -10.49
N GLY A 25 6.66 12.79 -10.62
CA GLY A 25 7.93 12.67 -11.32
C GLY A 25 8.99 12.06 -10.39
N TYR A 26 10.06 11.53 -10.98
CA TYR A 26 11.22 11.11 -10.20
C TYR A 26 12.54 11.61 -10.78
N GLU A 27 13.50 11.78 -9.90
CA GLU A 27 14.88 12.19 -10.19
C GLU A 27 15.85 11.23 -9.49
N LEU A 28 16.92 10.84 -10.19
CA LEU A 28 18.05 10.16 -9.57
C LEU A 28 18.99 11.22 -9.00
N LEU A 29 19.20 11.23 -7.70
CA LEU A 29 20.15 12.15 -7.08
C LEU A 29 21.59 11.62 -7.21
N PRO A 30 22.60 12.51 -7.14
CA PRO A 30 23.98 12.08 -6.99
C PRO A 30 24.14 11.12 -5.80
N PRO A 31 25.04 10.11 -5.90
CA PRO A 31 25.30 9.22 -4.79
C PRO A 31 25.94 9.99 -3.62
N SER A 32 25.74 9.50 -2.39
CA SER A 32 26.45 10.03 -1.23
C SER A 32 27.95 9.77 -1.34
N GLU A 33 28.74 10.43 -0.49
CA GLU A 33 30.18 10.13 -0.34
C GLU A 33 30.46 8.67 0.00
N GLN A 34 29.48 7.97 0.60
CA GLN A 34 29.55 6.54 0.94
C GLN A 34 28.97 5.63 -0.15
N GLY A 35 28.59 6.17 -1.32
CA GLY A 35 28.08 5.41 -2.46
C GLY A 35 26.60 5.02 -2.38
N VAL A 36 25.84 5.56 -1.43
CA VAL A 36 24.39 5.32 -1.34
C VAL A 36 23.70 6.09 -2.46
N ARG A 37 22.89 5.41 -3.27
CA ARG A 37 22.11 6.02 -4.36
C ARG A 37 20.72 6.37 -3.87
N TYR A 38 20.17 7.48 -4.36
CA TYR A 38 18.85 7.96 -3.97
C TYR A 38 17.96 8.19 -5.19
N ILE A 39 16.66 8.00 -4.97
CA ILE A 39 15.61 8.37 -5.92
C ILE A 39 14.69 9.34 -5.19
N LEU A 40 14.54 10.55 -5.73
CA LEU A 40 13.60 11.54 -5.25
C LEU A 40 12.31 11.42 -6.05
N TRP A 41 11.20 11.14 -5.37
CA TRP A 41 9.86 11.19 -5.95
C TRP A 41 9.17 12.49 -5.54
N ALA A 42 8.70 13.26 -6.51
CA ALA A 42 7.98 14.51 -6.29
C ALA A 42 6.56 14.39 -6.84
N ALA A 43 5.58 14.38 -5.92
CA ALA A 43 4.16 14.34 -6.29
C ALA A 43 3.70 15.71 -6.82
N ASP A 44 2.90 15.70 -7.88
CA ASP A 44 2.35 16.93 -8.45
C ASP A 44 1.38 17.61 -7.47
N ALA A 45 1.48 18.93 -7.38
CA ALA A 45 0.71 19.76 -6.44
C ALA A 45 -0.82 19.63 -6.59
N ALA A 46 -1.31 19.15 -7.74
CA ALA A 46 -2.72 18.84 -7.98
C ALA A 46 -3.28 17.72 -7.07
N HIS A 47 -2.41 16.87 -6.50
CA HIS A 47 -2.77 15.82 -5.54
C HIS A 47 -2.50 16.21 -4.08
N ALA A 48 -2.13 17.48 -3.82
CA ALA A 48 -2.07 17.97 -2.45
C ALA A 48 -3.44 17.73 -1.81
N LYS A 49 -3.47 16.88 -0.77
CA LYS A 49 -4.66 16.77 0.08
C LYS A 49 -5.06 18.21 0.43
N PRO A 50 -6.33 18.61 0.24
CA PRO A 50 -6.75 19.94 0.66
C PRO A 50 -6.25 20.12 2.09
N ARG A 51 -5.55 21.24 2.35
CA ARG A 51 -5.26 21.67 3.71
C ARG A 51 -6.56 21.47 4.49
N PRO A 52 -6.55 20.82 5.66
CA PRO A 52 -7.76 20.75 6.43
C PRO A 52 -8.22 22.19 6.60
N ALA A 53 -9.31 22.57 5.91
CA ALA A 53 -10.10 23.68 6.39
C ALA A 53 -10.38 23.31 7.84
N GLU A 54 -10.23 24.25 8.76
CA GLU A 54 -10.63 24.08 10.15
C GLU A 54 -12.12 23.72 10.20
N ARG A 55 -12.45 22.44 9.94
CA ARG A 55 -13.79 21.89 10.06
C ARG A 55 -13.95 21.68 11.55
N LYS A 56 -14.41 22.73 12.22
CA LYS A 56 -14.62 22.73 13.68
C LYS A 56 -15.71 21.77 14.16
N ASP A 57 -16.46 21.11 13.27
CA ASP A 57 -17.65 20.34 13.68
C ASP A 57 -17.87 19.03 12.90
N GLU A 58 -16.82 18.34 12.46
CA GLU A 58 -16.95 16.93 12.06
C GLU A 58 -16.49 16.05 13.22
N GLN A 59 -17.45 15.38 13.90
CA GLN A 59 -17.12 14.25 14.78
C GLN A 59 -16.15 13.34 14.03
N PRO A 60 -15.03 12.89 14.64
CA PRO A 60 -14.12 11.98 13.98
C PRO A 60 -14.92 10.74 13.58
N LYS A 61 -15.18 10.59 12.27
CA LYS A 61 -15.68 9.32 11.74
C LYS A 61 -14.71 8.27 12.22
N ALA A 62 -15.20 7.28 12.96
CA ALA A 62 -14.38 6.16 13.41
C ALA A 62 -13.51 5.68 12.24
N SER A 63 -12.20 5.65 12.46
CA SER A 63 -11.23 5.19 11.47
C SER A 63 -11.66 3.78 11.04
N ARG A 64 -12.15 3.67 9.80
CA ARG A 64 -12.67 2.41 9.27
C ARG A 64 -11.49 1.65 8.68
N ASP A 65 -11.14 0.51 9.26
CA ASP A 65 -10.04 -0.34 8.74
C ASP A 65 -10.32 -0.70 7.27
N PRO A 66 -9.52 -0.22 6.30
CA PRO A 66 -9.77 -0.48 4.88
C PRO A 66 -9.55 -1.95 4.48
N PHE A 67 -8.91 -2.74 5.34
CA PHE A 67 -8.57 -4.14 5.07
C PHE A 67 -9.54 -5.13 5.73
N ALA A 68 -10.41 -4.66 6.62
CA ALA A 68 -11.50 -5.47 7.16
C ALA A 68 -12.39 -6.02 6.02
N LYS A 69 -12.88 -7.24 6.19
CA LYS A 69 -13.59 -8.00 5.15
C LYS A 69 -14.75 -7.25 4.52
N GLU A 70 -15.53 -6.57 5.33
CA GLU A 70 -16.69 -5.77 4.94
C GLU A 70 -16.34 -4.43 4.26
N HIS A 71 -15.06 -4.03 4.29
CA HIS A 71 -14.56 -2.76 3.79
C HIS A 71 -13.65 -2.93 2.57
N LEU A 72 -13.16 -4.15 2.36
CA LEU A 72 -12.23 -4.47 1.30
C LEU A 72 -12.83 -4.18 -0.08
N GLU A 73 -12.20 -3.28 -0.82
CA GLU A 73 -12.62 -2.92 -2.17
C GLU A 73 -12.24 -4.04 -3.15
N HIS A 74 -13.25 -4.76 -3.65
CA HIS A 74 -13.06 -5.91 -4.56
C HIS A 74 -12.29 -5.56 -5.85
N ASP A 75 -12.39 -4.32 -6.33
CA ASP A 75 -11.64 -3.88 -7.50
C ASP A 75 -10.14 -3.79 -7.26
N LEU A 76 -9.70 -3.63 -6.01
CA LEU A 76 -8.28 -3.60 -5.62
C LEU A 76 -7.75 -4.98 -5.24
N PHE A 77 -8.60 -5.99 -5.09
CA PHE A 77 -8.20 -7.33 -4.67
C PHE A 77 -7.52 -8.11 -5.81
N VAL A 78 -6.29 -8.60 -5.56
CA VAL A 78 -5.50 -9.36 -6.53
C VAL A 78 -5.66 -10.86 -6.33
N THR A 79 -5.40 -11.35 -5.12
CA THR A 79 -5.53 -12.77 -4.74
C THR A 79 -5.40 -12.92 -3.23
N GLN A 80 -5.81 -14.08 -2.71
CA GLN A 80 -5.47 -14.50 -1.35
C GLN A 80 -4.18 -15.35 -1.39
N LEU A 81 -3.36 -15.24 -0.35
CA LEU A 81 -2.13 -16.04 -0.16
C LEU A 81 -2.23 -16.85 1.13
N HIS A 82 -2.05 -18.17 0.98
CA HIS A 82 -1.96 -19.15 2.09
C HIS A 82 -3.13 -19.14 3.08
N GLY A 83 -4.28 -18.56 2.71
CA GLY A 83 -5.45 -18.43 3.58
C GLY A 83 -5.27 -17.45 4.74
N THR A 84 -4.18 -16.67 4.79
CA THR A 84 -3.87 -15.74 5.89
C THR A 84 -3.80 -14.29 5.45
N HIS A 85 -3.43 -14.04 4.19
CA HIS A 85 -3.22 -12.68 3.69
C HIS A 85 -4.01 -12.44 2.40
N ASN A 86 -4.47 -11.20 2.22
CA ASN A 86 -4.93 -10.72 0.93
C ASN A 86 -3.80 -9.92 0.28
N LEU A 87 -3.59 -10.09 -1.02
CA LEU A 87 -2.75 -9.22 -1.83
C LEU A 87 -3.67 -8.22 -2.52
N VAL A 88 -3.46 -6.93 -2.25
CA VAL A 88 -4.34 -5.85 -2.75
C VAL A 88 -3.52 -4.72 -3.35
N LEU A 89 -4.04 -4.03 -4.35
CA LEU A 89 -3.43 -2.79 -4.84
C LEU A 89 -3.55 -1.68 -3.81
N ASN A 90 -2.47 -0.92 -3.62
CA ASN A 90 -2.53 0.29 -2.84
C ASN A 90 -3.39 1.33 -3.56
N LYS A 91 -4.53 1.67 -2.95
CA LYS A 91 -5.50 2.62 -3.50
C LYS A 91 -4.88 3.95 -3.91
N PHE A 92 -3.92 4.46 -3.15
CA PHE A 92 -3.27 5.75 -3.37
C PHE A 92 -1.79 5.58 -3.73
N ASN A 93 -1.53 4.79 -4.77
CA ASN A 93 -0.16 4.47 -5.16
C ASN A 93 0.56 5.67 -5.81
N VAL A 94 1.82 5.85 -5.43
CA VAL A 94 2.75 6.80 -6.09
C VAL A 94 3.54 6.06 -7.17
N VAL A 95 4.01 4.84 -6.85
CA VAL A 95 4.70 3.95 -7.77
C VAL A 95 3.69 2.97 -8.35
N ASP A 96 3.87 2.64 -9.63
CA ASP A 96 3.02 1.66 -10.31
C ASP A 96 3.08 0.30 -9.63
N GLU A 97 1.95 -0.41 -9.65
CA GLU A 97 1.84 -1.79 -9.18
C GLU A 97 2.20 -1.99 -7.70
N HIS A 98 2.15 -0.93 -6.91
CA HIS A 98 2.36 -0.98 -5.47
C HIS A 98 1.20 -1.75 -4.81
N VAL A 99 1.54 -2.87 -4.18
CA VAL A 99 0.61 -3.74 -3.45
C VAL A 99 0.80 -3.62 -1.94
N VAL A 100 -0.27 -3.92 -1.21
CA VAL A 100 -0.28 -4.10 0.24
C VAL A 100 -0.67 -5.54 0.55
N LEU A 101 -0.14 -6.10 1.64
CA LEU A 101 -0.37 -7.47 2.05
C LEU A 101 -1.01 -7.52 3.45
N PRO A 102 -2.27 -7.09 3.61
CA PRO A 102 -2.96 -7.19 4.90
C PRO A 102 -3.28 -8.63 5.29
N THR A 103 -3.30 -8.89 6.60
CA THR A 103 -3.89 -10.11 7.16
C THR A 103 -5.40 -10.12 6.93
N ILE A 104 -5.99 -11.32 6.80
CA ILE A 104 -7.45 -11.47 6.68
C ILE A 104 -8.12 -11.26 8.04
N GLU A 105 -7.55 -11.88 9.07
CA GLU A 105 -7.93 -11.64 10.46
C GLU A 105 -7.14 -10.43 10.96
N PHE A 106 -7.81 -9.54 11.68
CA PHE A 106 -7.18 -8.33 12.20
C PHE A 106 -5.98 -8.68 13.09
N ALA A 107 -4.83 -8.07 12.80
CA ALA A 107 -3.64 -8.10 13.63
C ALA A 107 -3.12 -6.66 13.81
N PRO A 108 -2.70 -6.26 15.02
CA PRO A 108 -2.11 -4.94 15.23
C PRO A 108 -0.83 -4.75 14.42
N GLN A 109 -0.64 -3.56 13.83
CA GLN A 109 0.55 -3.24 13.02
C GLN A 109 1.86 -3.28 13.85
N GLU A 110 1.77 -3.15 15.18
CA GLU A 110 2.92 -3.24 16.09
C GLU A 110 3.31 -4.69 16.44
N GLN A 111 2.49 -5.66 16.03
CA GLN A 111 2.81 -7.06 16.23
C GLN A 111 4.01 -7.44 15.35
N PRO A 112 5.03 -8.13 15.91
CA PRO A 112 6.14 -8.63 15.12
C PRO A 112 5.70 -9.63 14.05
N LEU A 113 6.37 -9.59 12.89
CA LEU A 113 6.12 -10.53 11.80
C LEU A 113 6.36 -11.98 12.23
N ASP A 114 5.44 -12.86 11.85
CA ASP A 114 5.52 -14.30 12.08
C ASP A 114 5.81 -15.10 10.80
N ALA A 115 5.86 -16.42 10.94
CA ALA A 115 6.17 -17.32 9.83
C ALA A 115 5.12 -17.30 8.69
N ALA A 116 3.85 -17.00 9.00
CA ALA A 116 2.81 -16.87 8.00
C ALA A 116 3.02 -15.58 7.18
N ASP A 117 3.39 -14.48 7.84
CA ASP A 117 3.70 -13.21 7.18
C ASP A 117 4.89 -13.37 6.23
N PHE A 118 5.99 -13.95 6.69
CA PHE A 118 7.17 -14.20 5.84
C PHE A 118 6.85 -15.11 4.65
N ARG A 119 5.98 -16.11 4.83
CA ARG A 119 5.57 -17.01 3.73
C ARG A 119 4.75 -16.29 2.66
N ALA A 120 3.81 -15.46 3.08
CA ALA A 120 2.99 -14.67 2.17
C ALA A 120 3.85 -13.62 1.44
N MET A 121 4.69 -12.89 2.18
CA MET A 121 5.62 -11.90 1.65
C MET A 121 6.58 -12.51 0.62
N TRP A 122 7.21 -13.65 0.93
CA TRP A 122 8.10 -14.35 0.01
C TRP A 122 7.39 -14.76 -1.29
N THR A 123 6.16 -15.28 -1.17
CA THR A 123 5.36 -15.69 -2.33
C THR A 123 5.02 -14.50 -3.22
N ALA A 124 4.65 -13.36 -2.62
CA ALA A 124 4.36 -12.13 -3.34
C ALA A 124 5.61 -11.56 -4.04
N MET A 125 6.74 -11.47 -3.33
CA MET A 125 8.01 -10.99 -3.89
C MET A 125 8.46 -11.81 -5.10
N GLN A 126 8.43 -13.14 -5.00
CA GLN A 126 8.76 -14.03 -6.11
C GLN A 126 7.77 -13.91 -7.27
N GLY A 127 6.47 -13.76 -6.99
CA GLY A 127 5.42 -13.71 -7.99
C GLY A 127 5.34 -12.38 -8.78
N LEU A 128 5.91 -11.31 -8.23
CA LEU A 128 5.84 -9.95 -8.77
C LEU A 128 7.19 -9.34 -9.16
N ASP A 129 8.30 -10.00 -8.82
CA ASP A 129 9.67 -9.42 -8.90
C ASP A 129 9.77 -8.12 -8.08
N ALA A 130 9.38 -8.23 -6.81
CA ALA A 130 9.23 -7.09 -5.91
C ALA A 130 10.19 -7.15 -4.71
N PHE A 131 10.42 -5.99 -4.11
CA PHE A 131 10.92 -5.91 -2.73
C PHE A 131 9.76 -5.62 -1.78
N ALA A 132 9.92 -6.01 -0.51
CA ALA A 132 8.93 -5.77 0.52
C ALA A 132 9.57 -5.02 1.70
N PHE A 133 8.74 -4.29 2.44
CA PHE A 133 9.11 -3.60 3.66
C PHE A 133 7.93 -3.63 4.64
N PHE A 134 8.23 -3.53 5.92
CA PHE A 134 7.23 -3.51 6.99
C PHE A 134 7.58 -2.42 7.98
N ASN A 135 6.64 -1.50 8.21
CA ASN A 135 6.79 -0.39 9.14
C ASN A 135 6.05 -0.77 10.43
N CYS A 136 6.81 -0.98 11.52
CA CYS A 136 6.30 -1.42 12.82
C CYS A 136 6.46 -0.32 13.87
N GLY A 137 5.38 0.03 14.55
CA GLY A 137 5.36 1.03 15.62
C GLY A 137 5.09 2.46 15.17
N PHE A 138 4.69 3.32 16.11
CA PHE A 138 4.27 4.69 15.87
C PHE A 138 5.25 5.55 15.04
N GLU A 139 6.55 5.46 15.33
CA GLU A 139 7.57 6.29 14.68
C GLU A 139 8.05 5.74 13.32
N SER A 140 7.54 4.58 12.89
CA SER A 140 7.95 3.94 11.63
C SER A 140 7.28 4.53 10.38
N GLY A 141 6.40 5.51 10.56
CA GLY A 141 5.57 6.05 9.48
C GLY A 141 4.39 5.15 9.09
N ALA A 142 4.01 4.19 9.95
CA ALA A 142 2.80 3.39 9.80
C ALA A 142 1.54 4.29 9.78
N ARG A 143 0.62 4.01 8.85
CA ARG A 143 -0.63 4.79 8.67
C ARG A 143 -1.90 4.04 9.08
N TYR A 144 -1.78 2.78 9.44
CA TYR A 144 -2.87 1.86 9.77
C TYR A 144 -2.51 1.13 11.07
N GLY A 145 -3.49 0.79 11.90
CA GLY A 145 -3.28 -0.03 13.10
C GLY A 145 -3.55 0.62 14.46
N TRP A 146 -4.44 1.61 14.55
CA TRP A 146 -4.95 2.16 15.82
C TRP A 146 -6.47 2.08 15.90
#